data_AF-A0A820G7E5-F1
#
_entry.id   AF-A0A820G7E5-F1
#
_cell.length_a   1.000
_cell.length_b   1.000
_cell.length_c   1.000
_cell.angle_alpha   90.00
_cell.angle_beta   90.00
_cell.angle_gamma   90.00
#
_symmetry.space_group_name_H-M   'P 1'
#
loop_
_entity.id
_entity.type
_entity.pdbx_description
1 polymer ?
#
loop_
_entity_poly.entity_id
_entity_poly.type
_entity_poly.pdbx_seq_one_letter_code
_entity_poly.pdbx_strand_id
1 'polypeptide(L)' 'SSQACIKCPVGSYNPLTGQSTCSKCFPGSYCDTIGATSGKSCPAGTYNPNEGSVSSQACIKCPVGTHYPFTDGSVYFPGW' A
#
# COMPACT_ATOMS: atom_id res chain seq x y z
N SER A 1 -19.14 21.94 14.20
CA SER A 1 -18.67 20.59 14.55
C SER A 1 -17.38 20.36 13.79
N SER A 2 -16.22 20.37 14.45
CA SER A 2 -14.93 20.16 13.81
C SER A 2 -14.76 18.67 13.55
N GLN A 3 -15.05 18.22 12.34
CA GLN A 3 -14.68 16.89 11.89
C GLN A 3 -13.15 16.85 11.90
N ALA A 4 -12.57 16.33 12.98
CA ALA A 4 -11.12 16.16 13.08
C ALA A 4 -10.69 15.23 11.95
N CYS A 5 -9.69 15.64 11.17
CA CYS A 5 -9.15 14.78 10.11
C CYS A 5 -8.64 13.47 10.72
N ILE A 6 -9.37 12.39 10.49
CA ILE A 6 -9.01 11.06 10.99
C ILE A 6 -7.89 10.52 10.10
N LYS A 7 -6.74 10.19 10.70
CA LYS A 7 -5.65 9.54 9.96
C LYS A 7 -6.07 8.13 9.56
N CYS A 8 -5.66 7.71 8.36
CA CYS A 8 -5.89 6.34 7.92
C CYS A 8 -5.20 5.32 8.84
N PRO A 9 -5.88 4.24 9.26
CA PRO A 9 -5.21 3.18 10.00
C PRO A 9 -4.16 2.50 9.11
N VAL A 10 -3.23 1.78 9.73
CA VAL A 10 -2.33 0.89 9.01
C VAL A 10 -3.11 -0.07 8.10
N GLY A 11 -2.51 -0.44 6.97
CA GLY A 11 -3.18 -1.21 5.93
C GLY A 11 -4.01 -0.35 4.98
N SER A 12 -4.23 0.94 5.28
CA SER A 12 -4.95 1.85 4.41
C SER A 12 -4.19 3.15 4.20
N TYR A 13 -4.45 3.78 3.07
CA TYR A 13 -3.88 5.07 2.69
C TYR A 13 -4.95 5.99 2.12
N ASN A 14 -4.69 7.30 2.15
CA ASN A 14 -5.51 8.29 1.48
C ASN A 14 -4.61 9.21 0.63
N PRO A 15 -4.64 9.06 -0.70
CA PRO A 15 -3.84 9.88 -1.60
C PRO A 15 -4.45 11.25 -1.89
N LEU A 16 -5.74 11.48 -1.56
CA LEU A 16 -6.49 12.68 -1.96
C LEU A 16 -6.93 13.53 -0.76
N THR A 17 -6.71 14.83 -0.86
CA THR A 17 -7.20 15.78 0.14
C THR A 17 -8.74 15.77 0.18
N GLY A 18 -9.31 15.69 1.39
CA GLY A 18 -10.76 15.74 1.57
C GLY A 18 -11.50 14.43 1.30
N GLN A 19 -10.78 13.32 1.06
CA GLN A 19 -11.42 12.01 1.00
C GLN A 19 -12.01 11.62 2.36
N SER A 20 -13.28 11.21 2.34
CA SER A 20 -14.01 10.78 3.54
C SER A 20 -13.63 9.37 4.00
N THR A 21 -12.94 8.61 3.16
CA THR A 21 -12.60 7.20 3.38
C THR A 21 -11.15 6.92 2.99
N CYS A 22 -10.54 5.94 3.66
CA CYS A 22 -9.21 5.45 3.33
C CYS A 22 -9.31 4.24 2.41
N SER A 23 -8.47 4.22 1.38
CA SER A 23 -8.32 3.09 0.46
C SER A 23 -7.38 2.05 1.06
N LYS A 24 -7.67 0.77 0.91
CA LYS A 24 -6.75 -0.30 1.35
C LYS A 24 -5.48 -0.26 0.49
N CYS A 25 -4.35 -0.60 1.10
CA CYS A 25 -3.11 -0.85 0.39
C CYS A 25 -3.32 -1.90 -0.70
N PHE A 26 -2.87 -1.64 -1.92
CA PHE A 26 -3.05 -2.53 -3.06
C PHE A 26 -2.12 -3.76 -2.98
N PRO A 27 -2.45 -4.86 -3.69
CA PRO A 27 -1.59 -6.03 -3.76
C PRO A 27 -0.21 -5.67 -4.33
N GLY A 28 0.84 -6.20 -3.72
CA GLY A 28 2.23 -5.85 -4.00
C GLY A 28 2.76 -4.71 -3.14
N SER A 29 1.94 -4.18 -2.24
CA SER A 29 2.31 -3.12 -1.31
C SER A 29 1.82 -3.37 0.11
N TYR A 30 2.32 -2.56 1.05
CA TYR A 30 1.91 -2.54 2.44
C TYR A 30 1.92 -1.11 3.00
N CYS A 31 1.06 -0.85 3.98
CA CYS A 31 0.85 0.44 4.61
C CYS A 31 1.16 0.27 6.09
N ASP A 32 2.42 0.46 6.47
CA ASP A 32 2.91 0.29 7.85
C ASP A 32 2.71 1.53 8.74
N THR A 33 2.27 2.64 8.16
CA THR A 33 2.23 3.95 8.82
C THR A 33 0.79 4.46 8.91
N ILE A 34 0.42 4.98 10.08
CA ILE A 34 -0.87 5.65 10.29
C ILE A 34 -0.88 6.99 9.54
N GLY A 35 -1.92 7.23 8.75
CA GLY A 35 -2.03 8.40 7.88
C GLY A 35 -1.19 8.27 6.62
N ALA A 36 -0.93 7.04 6.16
CA ALA A 36 -0.27 6.81 4.88
C ALA A 36 -1.03 7.53 3.75
N THR A 37 -0.29 8.18 2.87
CA THR A 37 -0.83 8.79 1.65
C THR A 37 -0.64 7.91 0.43
N SER A 38 0.19 6.86 0.55
CA SER A 38 0.44 5.84 -0.46
C SER A 38 0.84 4.52 0.21
N GLY A 39 0.71 3.42 -0.53
CA GLY A 39 1.26 2.12 -0.12
C GLY A 39 2.75 2.00 -0.46
N LYS A 40 3.53 1.39 0.45
CA LYS A 40 4.93 1.05 0.21
C LYS A 40 5.02 -0.26 -0.56
N SER A 41 5.69 -0.27 -1.70
CA SER A 41 5.89 -1.47 -2.51
C SER A 41 6.72 -2.53 -1.77
N CYS A 42 6.43 -3.80 -2.06
CA CYS A 42 7.26 -4.91 -1.65
C CYS A 42 8.66 -4.83 -2.29
N PRO A 43 9.70 -5.34 -1.60
CA PRO A 43 11.05 -5.45 -2.15
C PRO A 43 11.10 -6.24 -3.48
N ALA A 44 12.15 -5.99 -4.28
CA ALA A 44 12.43 -6.74 -5.50
C ALA A 44 12.35 -8.25 -5.27
N GLY A 45 11.70 -8.96 -6.20
CA GLY A 45 11.58 -10.42 -6.10
C GLY A 45 10.67 -10.89 -4.95
N THR A 46 9.92 -9.97 -4.34
CA THR A 46 8.82 -10.29 -3.43
C THR A 46 7.55 -9.57 -3.86
N TYR A 47 6.40 -10.17 -3.57
CA TYR A 47 5.09 -9.66 -3.89
C TYR A 47 4.14 -9.94 -2.73
N ASN A 48 3.11 -9.11 -2.55
CA ASN A 48 2.10 -9.35 -1.54
C ASN A 48 0.73 -9.56 -2.19
N PRO A 49 0.14 -10.77 -2.13
CA PRO A 49 -1.15 -11.02 -2.76
C PRO A 49 -2.32 -10.37 -2.03
N ASN A 50 -2.13 -9.90 -0.80
CA ASN A 50 -3.21 -9.41 0.06
C ASN A 50 -3.32 -7.88 0.00
N GLU A 51 -4.55 -7.41 -0.21
CA GLU A 51 -4.91 -6.03 0.03
C GLU A 51 -4.89 -5.70 1.52
N GLY A 52 -4.64 -4.44 1.85
CA GLY A 52 -4.71 -3.98 3.24
C GLY A 52 -3.51 -4.38 4.10
N SER A 53 -2.42 -4.82 3.48
CA SER A 53 -1.27 -5.31 4.22
C SER A 53 -0.58 -4.21 5.01
N VAL A 54 -0.13 -4.55 6.22
CA VAL A 54 0.42 -3.58 7.19
C VAL A 54 1.95 -3.66 7.33
N SER A 55 2.59 -4.66 6.73
CA SER A 55 4.01 -4.93 6.93
C SER A 55 4.64 -5.53 5.68
N SER A 56 5.92 -5.24 5.47
CA SER A 56 6.77 -5.87 4.46
C SER A 56 6.91 -7.38 4.67
N GLN A 57 6.64 -7.88 5.87
CA GLN A 57 6.63 -9.32 6.17
C GLN A 57 5.54 -10.08 5.42
N ALA A 58 4.49 -9.38 4.98
CA ALA A 58 3.45 -9.97 4.14
C ALA A 58 3.91 -10.12 2.66
N CYS A 59 5.08 -9.57 2.30
CA CYS A 59 5.69 -9.77 0.99
C CYS A 59 6.30 -11.18 0.91
N ILE A 60 5.72 -12.03 0.07
CA ILE A 60 6.19 -13.38 -0.23
C ILE A 60 7.18 -13.36 -1.39
N LYS A 61 8.20 -14.22 -1.36
CA LYS A 61 9.14 -14.35 -2.48
C LYS A 61 8.44 -14.85 -3.74
N CYS A 62 8.82 -14.27 -4.88
CA CYS A 62 8.39 -14.76 -6.18
C CYS A 62 8.88 -16.19 -6.39
N PRO A 63 8.06 -17.09 -6.97
CA PRO A 63 8.51 -18.42 -7.35
C PRO A 63 9.63 -18.37 -8.39
N VAL A 64 10.43 -19.45 -8.45
CA VAL A 64 11.53 -19.58 -9.41
C VAL A 64 11.05 -19.32 -10.84
N GLY A 65 11.81 -18.52 -11.59
CA GLY A 65 11.47 -18.13 -12.96
C GLY A 65 10.50 -16.95 -13.06
N THR A 66 10.06 -16.37 -11.95
CA THR A 66 9.22 -15.17 -11.94
C THR A 66 9.90 -14.03 -11.19
N HIS A 67 9.60 -12.79 -11.58
CA HIS A 67 10.08 -11.60 -10.89
C HIS A 67 8.93 -10.61 -10.73
N TYR A 68 8.83 -9.99 -9.55
CA TYR A 68 7.99 -8.82 -9.35
C TYR A 68 8.85 -7.58 -9.66
N PRO A 69 8.51 -6.79 -10.70
CA PRO A 69 9.39 -5.74 -11.22
C PRO A 69 9.44 -4.49 -10.32
N PHE A 70 8.68 -4.45 -9.23
CA PHE A 70 8.55 -3.25 -8.41
C PHE A 70 9.68 -3.20 -7.40
N THR A 71 10.59 -2.26 -7.63
CA THR A 71 11.59 -1.82 -6.66
C THR A 71 11.35 -0.35 -6.44
N ASP A 72 10.90 -0.01 -5.24
CA ASP A 72 10.84 1.35 -4.74
C ASP A 72 10.05 2.37 -5.59
N GLY A 73 8.78 2.59 -5.24
CA GLY A 73 8.10 3.85 -5.56
C GLY A 73 7.50 4.01 -6.95
N SER A 74 7.44 2.97 -7.79
CA SER A 74 6.52 2.97 -8.95
C SER A 74 5.09 2.82 -8.44
N VAL A 75 4.56 3.95 -7.98
CA VAL A 75 3.19 4.10 -7.51
C VAL A 75 2.27 3.53 -8.58
N TYR A 76 1.62 2.40 -8.29
CA TYR A 76 0.42 2.03 -9.03
C TYR A 76 -0.63 3.06 -8.63
N PHE A 77 -0.75 4.13 -9.42
CA PHE A 77 -1.94 4.95 -9.42
C PHE A 77 -2.97 4.18 -10.27
N PRO A 78 -4.01 3.55 -9.67
CA PRO A 78 -5.16 3.16 -10.47
C PRO A 78 -5.86 4.47 -10.85
N GLY A 79 -5.49 5.02 -12.00
CA GLY A 79 -5.87 6.36 -12.42
C GLY A 79 -6.07 6.54 -13.91
N TRP A 80 -6.07 5.46 -14.70
CA TRP A 80 -6.65 5.40 -16.05
C TRP A 80 -7.35 4.06 -16.24
#